data_AF-A0A951L7Y0-F1
#
_entry.id   AF-A0A951L7Y0-F1
#
_cell.length_a   1.000
_cell.length_b   1.000
_cell.length_c   1.000
_cell.angle_alpha   90.00
_cell.angle_beta   90.00
_cell.angle_gamma   90.00
#
_symmetry.space_group_name_H-M   'P 1'
#
loop_
_entity.id
_entity.type
_entity.pdbx_description
1 polymer ?
#
loop_
_entity_poly.entity_id
_entity_poly.type
_entity_poly.pdbx_seq_one_letter_code
_entity_poly.pdbx_strand_id
1 'polypeptide(L)' 'MIPLEERQDLIRGYAAGEISWHELRERGFDDYVQVLGQLGELGLRPPIARAVGPNIEARRRGRAMLRAALQPVA' A
#
# COMPACT_ATOMS: atom_id res chain seq x y z
N MET A 1 13.66 2.99 -17.84
CA MET A 1 12.54 3.94 -17.66
C MET A 1 11.29 3.20 -18.08
N ILE A 2 10.33 2.99 -17.16
CA ILE A 2 9.09 2.27 -17.44
C ILE A 2 8.21 3.18 -18.33
N PRO A 3 7.69 2.70 -19.47
CA PRO A 3 6.68 3.40 -20.26
C PRO A 3 5.47 3.80 -19.40
N LEU A 4 4.84 4.95 -19.69
CA LEU A 4 3.74 5.46 -18.86
C LEU A 4 2.56 4.49 -18.77
N GLU A 5 2.19 3.86 -19.87
CA GLU A 5 1.06 2.89 -19.91
C GLU A 5 1.35 1.67 -19.04
N GLU A 6 2.52 1.04 -19.23
CA GLU A 6 2.98 -0.08 -18.41
C GLU A 6 3.01 0.30 -16.92
N ARG A 7 3.48 1.51 -16.62
CA ARG A 7 3.52 2.02 -15.26
C ARG A 7 2.12 2.14 -14.63
N GLN A 8 1.14 2.63 -15.38
CA GLN A 8 -0.25 2.71 -14.90
C GLN A 8 -0.86 1.33 -14.68
N ASP A 9 -0.58 0.38 -15.55
CA ASP A 9 -1.08 -1.00 -15.43
C ASP A 9 -0.50 -1.70 -14.19
N LEU A 10 0.79 -1.48 -13.91
CA LEU A 10 1.42 -1.94 -12.68
C LEU A 10 0.74 -1.35 -11.43
N ILE A 11 0.38 -0.06 -11.45
CA ILE A 11 -0.34 0.59 -10.34
C ILE A 11 -1.75 0.03 -10.19
N ARG A 12 -2.46 -0.24 -11.30
CA ARG A 12 -3.79 -0.88 -11.27
C ARG A 12 -3.73 -2.28 -10.66
N GLY A 13 -2.77 -3.10 -11.08
CA GLY A 13 -2.55 -4.43 -10.51
C GLY A 13 -2.18 -4.38 -9.02
N TYR A 14 -1.37 -3.40 -8.61
CA TYR A 14 -1.09 -3.18 -7.20
C TYR A 14 -2.34 -2.79 -6.41
N ALA A 15 -3.15 -1.85 -6.91
CA ALA A 15 -4.41 -1.43 -6.28
C ALA A 15 -5.39 -2.61 -6.12
N ALA A 16 -5.47 -3.49 -7.11
CA ALA A 16 -6.27 -4.72 -7.07
C ALA A 16 -5.72 -5.78 -6.09
N GLY A 17 -4.48 -5.64 -5.63
CA GLY A 17 -3.79 -6.63 -4.80
C GLY A 17 -3.27 -7.83 -5.59
N GLU A 18 -3.20 -7.73 -6.92
CA GLU A 18 -2.65 -8.74 -7.82
C GLU A 18 -1.12 -8.68 -7.88
N ILE A 19 -0.56 -7.50 -7.64
CA ILE A 19 0.88 -7.24 -7.62
C ILE A 19 1.25 -6.76 -6.21
N SER A 20 2.36 -7.28 -5.67
CA SER A 20 2.92 -6.85 -4.39
C SER A 20 3.83 -5.63 -4.55
N TRP A 21 4.09 -4.93 -3.43
CA TRP A 21 5.09 -3.86 -3.40
C TRP A 21 6.49 -4.36 -3.83
N HIS A 22 6.84 -5.59 -3.47
CA HIS A 22 8.13 -6.16 -3.84
C HIS A 22 8.29 -6.27 -5.36
N GLU A 23 7.26 -6.78 -6.05
CA GLU A 23 7.25 -6.89 -7.52
C GLU A 23 7.27 -5.53 -8.21
N LEU A 24 6.58 -4.51 -7.67
CA LEU A 24 6.70 -3.14 -8.19
C LEU A 24 8.15 -2.65 -8.11
N ARG A 25 8.83 -2.94 -7.00
CA ARG A 25 10.21 -2.53 -6.81
C ARG A 25 11.16 -3.20 -7.81
N GLU A 26 10.99 -4.50 -8.04
CA GLU A 26 11.76 -5.23 -9.05
C GLU A 26 11.53 -4.70 -10.48
N ARG A 27 10.35 -4.15 -10.74
CA ARG A 27 9.99 -3.54 -12.03
C ARG A 27 10.39 -2.07 -12.17
N GLY A 28 11.11 -1.52 -11.19
CA GLY A 28 11.72 -0.19 -11.29
C GLY A 28 10.98 0.93 -10.56
N PHE A 29 10.10 0.61 -9.60
CA PHE A 29 9.65 1.58 -8.62
C PHE A 29 10.65 1.68 -7.46
N ASP A 30 11.32 2.81 -7.31
CA ASP A 30 12.35 2.97 -6.28
C ASP A 30 11.77 3.22 -4.88
N ASP A 31 10.62 3.91 -4.81
CA ASP A 31 10.01 4.39 -3.57
C ASP A 31 8.50 4.19 -3.59
N TYR A 32 7.98 3.77 -2.43
CA TYR A 32 6.57 3.62 -2.15
C TYR A 32 5.81 4.95 -2.23
N VAL A 33 6.45 6.08 -1.96
CA VAL A 33 5.83 7.41 -2.12
C VAL A 33 5.40 7.64 -3.57
N GLN A 34 6.17 7.18 -4.56
CA GLN A 34 5.80 7.29 -5.97
C GLN A 34 4.55 6.46 -6.30
N VAL A 35 4.44 5.27 -5.69
CA VAL A 35 3.26 4.41 -5.83
C VAL A 35 2.02 5.10 -5.26
N LEU A 36 2.14 5.70 -4.07
CA LEU A 36 1.04 6.45 -3.44
C LEU A 36 0.61 7.66 -4.28
N GLY A 37 1.56 8.41 -4.85
CA GLY A 37 1.26 9.52 -5.75
C GLY A 37 0.45 9.08 -6.97
N GLN A 38 0.87 8.00 -7.63
CA GLN A 38 0.20 7.49 -8.84
C GLN A 38 -1.15 6.86 -8.54
N LEU A 39 -1.31 6.22 -7.38
CA LEU A 39 -2.64 5.80 -6.92
C LEU A 39 -3.57 7.01 -6.79
N GLY A 40 -3.07 8.12 -6.23
CA GLY A 40 -3.81 9.38 -6.12
C GLY A 40 -4.20 9.95 -7.48
N GLU A 41 -3.26 10.02 -8.43
CA GLU A 41 -3.50 10.50 -9.80
C GLU A 41 -4.56 9.67 -10.54
N LEU A 42 -4.58 8.35 -10.31
CA LEU A 42 -5.55 7.44 -10.92
C LEU A 42 -6.87 7.32 -10.15
N GLY A 43 -7.02 8.01 -9.02
CA GLY A 43 -8.20 7.89 -8.16
C GLY A 43 -8.36 6.51 -7.51
N LEU A 44 -7.26 5.77 -7.39
CA LEU A 44 -7.22 4.41 -6.85
C LEU A 44 -6.83 4.41 -5.36
N ARG A 45 -7.20 3.34 -4.67
CA ARG A 45 -6.81 3.12 -3.27
C ARG A 45 -5.70 2.07 -3.21
N PRO A 46 -4.74 2.20 -2.29
CA PRO A 46 -3.78 1.14 -2.04
C PRO A 46 -4.52 -0.13 -1.58
N PRO A 47 -4.01 -1.32 -1.93
CA PRO A 47 -4.64 -2.57 -1.55
C PRO A 47 -4.65 -2.69 -0.02
N ILE A 48 -5.83 -2.94 0.55
CA ILE A 48 -5.93 -3.22 1.98
C ILE A 48 -5.51 -4.68 2.18
N ALA A 49 -4.22 -4.87 2.45
CA ALA A 49 -3.67 -6.19 2.75
C ALA A 49 -4.47 -6.81 3.90
N ARG A 50 -5.10 -7.96 3.63
CA ARG A 50 -5.83 -8.75 4.63
C ARG A 50 -4.97 -8.90 5.87
N ALA A 51 -5.58 -8.79 7.05
CA ALA A 51 -4.87 -9.00 8.30
C ALA A 51 -4.69 -10.51 8.51
N VAL A 52 -3.78 -11.12 7.73
CA VAL A 52 -3.43 -12.53 7.76
C VAL A 52 -1.91 -12.69 7.71
N GLY A 53 -1.40 -13.88 8.02
CA GLY A 53 0.03 -14.19 7.97
C GLY A 53 0.78 -13.88 9.28
N PRO A 54 2.11 -14.08 9.28
CA PRO A 54 2.93 -14.13 10.50
C PRO A 54 2.96 -12.79 11.27
N ASN A 55 2.66 -11.68 10.60
CA ASN A 55 2.73 -10.34 11.19
C ASN A 55 1.37 -9.83 11.73
N ILE A 56 0.33 -10.68 11.77
CA ILE A 56 -1.02 -10.26 12.19
C ILE A 56 -1.04 -9.70 13.61
N GLU A 57 -0.31 -10.32 14.54
CA GLU A 57 -0.31 -9.92 15.94
C GLU A 57 0.39 -8.58 16.16
N ALA A 58 1.47 -8.28 15.44
CA ALA A 58 2.09 -6.96 15.53
C ALA A 58 1.17 -5.87 14.95
N ARG A 59 0.49 -6.13 13.82
CA ARG A 59 -0.51 -5.21 13.25
C ARG A 59 -1.69 -5.00 14.21
N ARG A 60 -2.11 -6.04 14.93
CA ARG A 60 -3.16 -5.94 15.97
C ARG A 60 -2.70 -5.05 17.12
N ARG A 61 -1.49 -5.27 17.66
CA ARG A 61 -0.92 -4.43 18.73
C ARG A 61 -0.76 -2.97 18.32
N GLY A 62 -0.17 -2.70 17.16
CA GLY A 62 0.00 -1.34 16.66
C GLY A 62 -1.33 -0.60 16.52
N ARG A 63 -2.37 -1.27 15.98
CA ARG A 63 -3.72 -0.68 15.91
C ARG A 63 -4.34 -0.40 17.28
N ALA A 64 -4.12 -1.26 18.26
CA ALA A 64 -4.59 -1.03 19.63
C ALA A 64 -3.94 0.22 20.24
N MET A 65 -2.62 0.37 20.08
CA MET A 65 -1.87 1.55 20.54
C MET A 65 -2.37 2.84 19.88
N LEU A 66 -2.53 2.83 18.56
CA LEU A 66 -3.04 3.99 17.82
C LEU A 66 -4.45 4.37 18.27
N ARG A 67 -5.34 3.39 18.48
CA ARG A 67 -6.70 3.65 18.98
C ARG A 67 -6.70 4.26 20.37
N ALA A 68 -5.83 3.80 21.26
CA ALA A 68 -5.68 4.37 22.60
C ALA A 68 -5.20 5.83 22.53
N ALA A 69 -4.21 6.11 21.68
CA ALA A 69 -3.67 7.46 21.50
C ALA A 69 -4.65 8.45 20.84
N LEU A 70 -5.54 7.94 19.98
CA LEU A 70 -6.55 8.73 19.29
C LEU A 70 -7.87 8.83 20.06
N GLN A 71 -7.98 8.24 21.26
CA GLN A 71 -9.16 8.47 22.07
C GLN A 71 -9.23 9.96 22.45
N PRO A 72 -10.38 10.63 22.26
CA PRO A 72 -10.53 12.01 22.67
C PRO A 72 -10.27 12.11 24.19
N VAL A 73 -9.49 13.11 24.58
CA VAL A 73 -9.34 13.47 26.00
C VAL A 73 -10.72 13.93 26.47
N ALA A 74 -11.26 13.25 27.48
CA ALA A 74 -12.56 13.54 28.07
C ALA A 74 -12.62 14.93 28.72
#